data_AF-A0A9P0LYK7-F1
#
_entry.id   AF-A0A9P0LYK7-F1
#
_cell.length_a   1.000
_cell.length_b   1.000
_cell.length_c   1.000
_cell.angle_alpha   90.00
_cell.angle_beta   90.00
_cell.angle_gamma   90.00
#
_symmetry.space_group_name_H-M   'P 1'
#
loop_
_entity.id
_entity.type
_entity.pdbx_description
1 polymer ?
#
loop_
_entity_poly.entity_id
_entity_poly.type
_entity_poly.pdbx_seq_one_letter_code
_entity_poly.pdbx_strand_id
1 'polypeptide(L)' 'MYSEKKHVTIANLNKALKEKELASISNSSLQRVLPTIGFKYKKDGNRRFLVEQSSIALLRTKFFEKL' A
#
# COMPACT_ATOMS: atom_id res chain seq x y z
N MET A 1 12.92 -4.68 10.68
CA MET A 1 13.82 -4.14 9.64
C MET A 1 13.07 -4.20 8.32
N TYR A 2 12.64 -3.07 7.75
CA TYR A 2 11.83 -3.09 6.52
C TYR A 2 12.71 -3.53 5.33
N SER A 3 12.39 -4.70 4.77
CA SER A 3 13.22 -5.48 3.83
C SER A 3 13.44 -4.82 2.47
N GLU A 4 12.64 -3.81 2.10
CA GLU A 4 12.78 -3.12 0.82
C GLU A 4 12.95 -1.61 1.02
N LYS A 5 14.18 -1.11 0.86
CA LYS A 5 14.50 0.32 0.79
C LYS A 5 14.04 0.95 -0.54
N LYS A 6 12.95 0.47 -1.14
CA LYS A 6 12.40 1.03 -2.38
C LYS A 6 11.53 2.23 -2.05
N HIS A 7 11.75 3.33 -2.76
CA HIS A 7 10.80 4.44 -2.76
C HIS A 7 9.49 3.99 -3.43
N VAL A 8 8.47 3.77 -2.61
CA VAL A 8 7.15 3.35 -3.07
C VAL A 8 6.39 4.58 -3.57
N THR A 9 6.50 4.84 -4.88
CA THR A 9 5.66 5.79 -5.59
C THR A 9 4.50 5.05 -6.26
N ILE A 10 3.40 5.75 -6.56
CA ILE A 10 2.28 5.19 -7.33
C ILE A 10 2.77 4.57 -8.64
N ALA A 11 3.69 5.24 -9.34
CA ALA A 11 4.23 4.76 -10.61
C ALA A 11 5.04 3.47 -10.44
N ASN A 12 5.92 3.41 -9.44
CA ASN A 12 6.72 2.22 -9.15
C ASN A 12 5.83 1.04 -8.71
N LEU A 13 4.80 1.31 -7.90
CA LEU A 13 3.83 0.31 -7.49
C LEU A 13 3.06 -0.22 -8.70
N ASN A 14 2.55 0.66 -9.57
CA ASN A 14 1.82 0.24 -10.76
C ASN A 14 2.72 -0.56 -11.72
N LYS A 15 3.98 -0.16 -11.88
CA LYS A 15 4.97 -0.92 -12.66
C LYS A 15 5.14 -2.33 -12.10
N ALA A 16 5.34 -2.46 -10.79
CA ALA A 16 5.50 -3.75 -10.13
C ALA A 16 4.23 -4.62 -10.23
N LEU A 17 3.03 -4.01 -10.15
CA LEU A 17 1.76 -4.73 -10.34
C LEU A 17 1.63 -5.28 -11.77
N LYS A 18 2.06 -4.52 -12.77
CA LYS A 18 2.08 -4.97 -14.17
C LYS A 18 3.13 -6.05 -14.42
N GLU A 19 4.34 -5.88 -13.90
CA GLU A 19 5.44 -6.86 -14.01
C GLU A 19 5.08 -8.20 -13.36
N LYS A 20 4.26 -8.18 -12.31
CA LYS A 20 3.73 -9.38 -11.64
C LYS A 20 2.40 -9.86 -12.20
N GLU A 21 1.90 -9.25 -13.27
CA GLU A 21 0.62 -9.57 -13.90
C GLU A 21 -0.60 -9.53 -12.93
N LEU A 22 -0.49 -8.75 -11.85
CA LEU A 22 -1.53 -8.65 -10.82
C LEU A 22 -2.64 -7.67 -11.21
N ALA A 23 -2.29 -6.60 -11.93
CA ALA A 23 -3.25 -5.60 -12.38
C ALA A 23 -2.70 -4.76 -13.54
N SER A 24 -3.57 -4.37 -14.47
CA SER A 24 -3.29 -3.37 -15.50
C SER A 24 -4.25 -2.19 -15.33
N ILE A 25 -3.84 -1.19 -14.54
CA ILE A 25 -4.66 0.00 -14.26
C ILE A 25 -3.85 1.29 -14.43
N SER A 26 -4.54 2.42 -14.54
CA SER A 26 -3.90 3.73 -14.56
C SER A 26 -3.42 4.14 -13.16
N ASN A 27 -2.45 5.06 -13.09
CA ASN A 27 -1.95 5.59 -11.82
C ASN A 27 -3.05 6.29 -11.00
N SER A 28 -3.94 7.01 -11.67
CA SER A 28 -5.07 7.70 -11.03
C SER A 28 -6.08 6.71 -10.45
N SER A 29 -6.40 5.64 -11.20
CA SER A 29 -7.26 4.57 -10.70
C SER A 29 -6.63 3.84 -9.52
N LEU A 30 -5.34 3.49 -9.61
CA LEU A 30 -4.61 2.88 -8.49
C LEU A 30 -4.65 3.74 -7.23
N GLN A 31 -4.48 5.06 -7.38
CA GLN A 31 -4.54 5.98 -6.26
C GLN A 31 -5.94 6.04 -5.59
N ARG A 32 -7.02 5.84 -6.36
CA ARG A 32 -8.39 5.74 -5.82
C ARG A 32 -8.69 4.39 -5.19
N VAL A 33 -8.13 3.30 -5.73
CA VAL A 33 -8.37 1.93 -5.26
C VAL A 33 -7.61 1.64 -3.97
N LEU A 34 -6.39 2.17 -3.78
CA LEU A 34 -5.60 1.88 -2.58
C LEU A 34 -6.37 2.09 -1.26
N PRO A 35 -7.10 3.22 -1.06
CA PRO A 35 -7.93 3.39 0.13
C PRO A 35 -9.07 2.38 0.26
N THR A 36 -9.66 1.92 -0.84
CA THR A 36 -10.80 0.98 -0.79
C THR A 36 -10.35 -0.41 -0.37
N ILE A 37 -9.11 -0.80 -0.70
CA ILE A 37 -8.50 -2.06 -0.26
C ILE A 37 -7.72 -1.93 1.06
N GLY A 38 -7.84 -0.79 1.75
CA GLY A 38 -7.28 -0.65 3.10
C GLY A 38 -5.86 -0.12 3.17
N PHE A 39 -5.32 0.46 2.10
CA PHE A 39 -3.97 1.06 2.08
C PHE A 39 -4.01 2.58 1.87
N LYS A 40 -2.99 3.28 2.36
CA LYS A 40 -2.81 4.72 2.15
C LYS A 40 -1.34 5.09 2.06
N TYR A 41 -1.04 6.20 1.39
CA TYR A 41 0.30 6.79 1.46
C TYR A 41 0.41 7.69 2.69
N LYS A 42 1.46 7.49 3.49
CA LYS A 42 1.86 8.38 4.56
C LYS A 42 3.11 9.14 4.14
N LYS A 43 3.10 10.46 4.34
CA LYS A 43 4.27 11.31 4.14
C LYS A 43 5.10 11.31 5.43
N ASP A 44 6.41 11.21 5.28
CA ASP A 44 7.37 11.33 6.36
C ASP A 44 8.61 12.06 5.82
N GLY A 45 8.73 13.33 6.19
CA GLY A 45 9.64 14.29 5.56
C GLY A 45 9.41 14.41 4.04
N ASN A 46 10.49 14.23 3.27
CA ASN A 46 10.48 14.23 1.80
C ASN A 46 10.15 12.84 1.20
N ARG A 47 9.83 11.84 2.03
CA ARG A 47 9.54 10.47 1.60
C ARG A 47 8.07 10.14 1.75
N ARG A 48 7.61 9.17 0.96
CA ARG A 48 6.27 8.59 1.06
C ARG A 48 6.40 7.08 1.26
N PHE A 49 5.54 6.55 2.11
CA PHE A 49 5.45 5.14 2.44
C PHE A 49 4.02 4.67 2.21
N LEU A 50 3.86 3.49 1.62
CA LEU A 50 2.56 2.83 1.55
C LEU A 50 2.35 2.08 2.87
N VAL A 51 1.24 2.35 3.56
CA VAL A 51 0.91 1.76 4.86
C VAL A 51 -0.53 1.29 4.88
N GLU A 52 -0.83 0.31 5.73
CA GLU A 52 -2.21 -0.09 6.03
C GLU A 52 -2.97 1.09 6.66
N GLN A 53 -4.27 1.16 6.41
CA GLN A 53 -5.17 2.05 7.15
C GLN A 53 -5.26 1.58 8.59
N SER A 54 -5.37 2.54 9.51
CA SER A 54 -5.45 2.27 10.96
C SER A 54 -6.64 1.38 11.32
N SER A 55 -7.77 1.51 10.60
CA SER A 55 -8.95 0.64 10.73
C SER A 55 -8.61 -0.81 10.41
N ILE A 56 -7.92 -1.06 9.30
CA ILE A 56 -7.52 -2.40 8.85
C ILE A 56 -6.43 -2.97 9.76
N ALA A 57 -5.45 -2.16 10.14
CA ALA A 57 -4.42 -2.57 11.10
C ALA A 57 -5.03 -3.01 12.44
N LEU A 58 -6.02 -2.27 12.95
CA LEU A 58 -6.74 -2.62 14.19
C LEU A 58 -7.53 -3.92 14.03
N LEU A 59 -8.24 -4.10 12.90
CA LEU A 59 -8.96 -5.34 12.62
C LEU A 59 -8.00 -6.54 12.54
N ARG A 60 -6.85 -6.36 11.89
CA ARG A 60 -5.80 -7.38 11.80
C ARG A 60 -5.27 -7.75 13.18
N THR A 61 -4.96 -6.77 14.03
CA THR A 61 -4.52 -7.03 15.42
C THR A 61 -5.58 -7.80 16.20
N LYS A 62 -6.84 -7.33 16.17
CA LYS A 62 -7.95 -8.01 16.87
C LYS A 62 -8.20 -9.44 16.37
N PHE A 63 -7.97 -9.69 15.09
CA PHE A 63 -8.09 -11.03 14.52
C PHE A 63 -7.01 -11.95 15.08
N PHE A 64 -5.76 -11.50 15.14
CA PHE A 64 -4.65 -12.29 15.66
C PHE A 64 -4.67 -12.46 17.19
N GLU A 65 -5.21 -11.52 17.95
CA GLU A 65 -5.37 -11.66 19.41
C GLU A 65 -6.40 -12.73 19.81
N LYS A 66 -7.28 -13.15 18.88
CA LYS A 66 -8.29 -14.18 19.10
C LYS A 66 -7.85 -15.58 18.64
N LEU A 67 -6.66 -15.70 18.05
CA LEU A 67 -6.02 -16.97 17.66
C LEU A 67 -5.09 -17.45 18.78
#